data_AF-A0A933BJ76-F1
#
_entry.id   AF-A0A933BJ76-F1
#
_cell.length_a   1.000
_cell.length_b   1.000
_cell.length_c   1.000
_cell.angle_alpha   90.00
_cell.angle_beta   90.00
_cell.angle_gamma   90.00
#
_symmetry.space_group_name_H-M   'P 1'
#
loop_
_entity.id
_entity.type
_entity.pdbx_description
1 polymer ?
#
loop_
_entity_poly.entity_id
_entity_poly.type
_entity_poly.pdbx_seq_one_letter_code
_entity_poly.pdbx_strand_id
1 'polypeptide(L)'
;MQGNIREGRVEHDPPSYYRRFSRWSLKLFVLWVVIGVVCLIVSGGKVATGDKAPAVDEQAQRTFLEHHWQAPIPPQGKPPARFSPLEASLDPESCAVCHRLQYDDWKGSLHSKSMGPGVRGQTLELIRDDPATALLCYSCHAPLAEQQEKI
;
A
#
# COMPACT_ATOMS: atom_id res chain seq x y z
N MET A 1 50.62 -14.95 -42.53
CA MET A 1 50.17 -15.86 -41.46
C MET A 1 48.69 -15.62 -41.24
N GLN A 2 47.86 -16.50 -41.81
CA GLN A 2 46.40 -16.46 -41.74
C GLN A 2 45.94 -17.20 -40.47
N GLY A 3 45.21 -16.52 -39.59
CA GLY A 3 44.51 -17.13 -38.45
C GLY A 3 43.01 -16.94 -38.64
N ASN A 4 42.32 -18.01 -38.98
CA ASN A 4 40.89 -18.07 -39.27
C ASN A 4 40.13 -18.35 -37.96
N ILE A 5 39.47 -17.34 -37.39
CA ILE A 5 38.58 -17.51 -36.23
C ILE A 5 37.21 -17.94 -36.75
N ARG A 6 36.87 -19.22 -36.58
CA ARG A 6 35.53 -19.75 -36.83
C ARG A 6 34.65 -19.48 -35.60
N GLU A 7 33.68 -18.59 -35.77
CA GLU A 7 32.56 -18.35 -34.86
C GLU A 7 31.74 -19.65 -34.66
N GLY A 8 31.91 -20.33 -33.53
CA GLY A 8 31.10 -21.49 -33.16
C GLY A 8 29.75 -21.04 -32.60
N ARG A 9 28.70 -21.08 -33.42
CA ARG A 9 27.31 -20.93 -32.94
C ARG A 9 26.94 -22.19 -32.13
N VAL A 10 26.78 -22.04 -30.82
CA VAL A 10 26.18 -23.06 -29.96
C VAL A 10 24.67 -23.07 -30.22
N GLU A 11 24.18 -24.14 -30.84
CA GLU A 11 22.76 -24.37 -31.08
C GLU A 11 22.16 -24.97 -29.80
N HIS A 12 21.37 -24.18 -29.09
CA HIS A 12 20.65 -24.63 -27.91
C HIS A 12 19.34 -25.31 -28.35
N ASP A 13 19.30 -26.63 -28.28
CA ASP A 13 18.06 -27.38 -28.38
C ASP A 13 17.15 -27.04 -27.17
N PRO A 14 15.87 -26.69 -27.37
CA PRO A 14 14.96 -26.45 -26.27
C PRO A 14 14.65 -27.74 -25.50
N PRO A 15 14.47 -27.70 -24.17
CA PRO A 15 14.22 -28.88 -23.37
C PRO A 15 12.92 -29.60 -23.79
N SER A 16 13.02 -30.93 -23.90
CA SER A 16 12.00 -31.87 -24.39
C SER A 16 10.74 -32.03 -23.51
N TYR A 17 10.48 -31.10 -22.59
CA TYR A 17 9.39 -31.18 -21.61
C TYR A 17 7.99 -31.09 -22.25
N TYR A 18 7.85 -30.61 -23.49
CA TYR A 18 6.54 -30.23 -24.04
C TYR A 18 5.76 -31.28 -24.84
N ARG A 19 6.19 -32.54 -24.97
CA ARG A 19 5.43 -33.51 -25.79
C ARG A 19 5.29 -34.91 -25.19
N ARG A 20 4.46 -35.01 -24.15
CA ARG A 20 3.58 -36.18 -23.99
C ARG A 20 2.39 -35.91 -23.07
N PHE A 21 1.49 -35.01 -23.46
CA PHE A 21 0.12 -35.09 -22.93
C PHE A 21 -0.51 -36.37 -23.48
N SER A 22 -0.62 -37.39 -22.63
CA SER A 22 -1.25 -38.65 -22.97
C SER A 22 -2.69 -38.39 -23.42
N ARG A 23 -3.17 -39.12 -24.44
CA ARG A 23 -4.60 -39.09 -24.83
C ARG A 23 -5.53 -39.43 -23.65
N TRP A 24 -5.01 -40.07 -22.60
CA TRP A 24 -5.69 -40.26 -21.33
C TRP A 24 -5.86 -38.96 -20.52
N SER A 25 -4.85 -38.09 -20.48
CA SER A 25 -4.88 -36.81 -19.76
C SER A 25 -5.94 -35.87 -20.33
N LEU A 26 -6.13 -35.88 -21.66
CA LEU A 26 -7.15 -35.07 -22.32
C LEU A 26 -8.58 -35.61 -22.08
N LYS A 27 -8.76 -36.94 -22.07
CA LYS A 27 -10.06 -37.56 -21.79
C LYS A 27 -10.51 -37.32 -20.35
N LEU A 28 -9.59 -37.42 -19.38
CA LEU A 28 -9.86 -37.11 -17.98
C LEU A 28 -10.17 -35.63 -17.80
N PHE A 29 -9.43 -34.74 -18.44
CA PHE A 29 -9.71 -33.30 -18.42
C PHE A 29 -11.11 -32.98 -18.97
N VAL A 30 -11.48 -33.53 -20.13
CA VAL A 30 -12.82 -33.34 -20.72
C VAL A 30 -13.91 -33.91 -19.80
N LEU A 31 -13.70 -35.08 -19.19
CA LEU A 31 -14.65 -35.64 -18.24
C LEU A 31 -14.86 -34.73 -17.02
N TRP A 32 -13.78 -34.20 -16.44
CA TRP A 32 -13.86 -33.26 -15.30
C TRP A 32 -14.55 -31.95 -15.67
N VAL A 33 -14.32 -31.42 -16.88
CA VAL A 33 -15.02 -30.23 -17.38
C VAL A 33 -16.52 -30.51 -17.52
N VAL A 34 -16.90 -31.64 -18.11
CA VAL A 34 -18.32 -32.03 -18.27
C VAL A 34 -18.98 -32.23 -16.90
N ILE A 35 -18.32 -32.90 -15.96
CA ILE A 35 -18.82 -33.06 -14.59
C ILE A 35 -18.99 -31.69 -13.92
N GLY A 36 -18.01 -30.79 -14.03
CA GLY A 36 -18.10 -29.44 -13.48
C GLY A 36 -19.25 -28.62 -14.06
N VAL A 37 -19.47 -28.69 -15.38
CA VAL A 37 -20.59 -28.01 -16.05
C VAL A 37 -21.94 -28.61 -15.65
N VAL A 38 -22.05 -29.94 -15.58
CA VAL A 38 -23.28 -30.61 -15.12
C VAL A 38 -23.55 -30.28 -13.65
N CYS A 39 -22.53 -30.26 -12.79
CA CYS A 39 -22.67 -29.82 -11.40
C CYS A 39 -23.14 -28.37 -11.32
N LEU A 40 -22.62 -27.45 -12.15
CA LEU A 40 -23.09 -26.07 -12.21
C LEU A 40 -24.55 -25.95 -12.67
N ILE A 41 -24.96 -26.76 -13.64
CA ILE A 41 -26.35 -26.77 -14.15
C ILE A 41 -27.32 -27.38 -13.12
N VAL A 42 -26.96 -28.53 -12.51
CA VAL A 42 -27.78 -29.25 -11.53
C VAL A 42 -27.86 -28.52 -10.19
N SER A 43 -26.80 -27.80 -9.81
CA SER A 43 -26.81 -26.97 -8.59
C SER A 43 -27.70 -25.73 -8.72
N GLY A 44 -28.37 -25.56 -9.88
CA GLY A 44 -29.46 -24.62 -10.09
C GLY A 44 -29.12 -23.26 -9.52
N GLY A 45 -28.13 -22.59 -10.12
CA GLY A 45 -27.54 -21.32 -9.70
C GLY A 45 -28.43 -20.50 -8.77
N LYS A 46 -28.38 -20.82 -7.48
CA LYS A 46 -29.00 -19.99 -6.46
C LYS A 46 -28.08 -18.80 -6.37
N VAL A 47 -28.38 -17.78 -7.17
CA VAL A 47 -27.94 -16.42 -6.89
C VAL A 47 -28.32 -16.21 -5.45
N ALA A 48 -27.32 -16.17 -4.57
CA ALA A 48 -27.52 -15.70 -3.23
C ALA A 48 -28.13 -14.32 -3.42
N THR A 49 -29.42 -14.18 -3.16
CA THR A 49 -30.04 -12.89 -2.91
C THR A 49 -29.44 -12.44 -1.60
N GLY A 50 -28.18 -11.99 -1.65
CA GLY A 50 -27.54 -11.32 -0.55
C GLY A 50 -28.48 -10.20 -0.16
N ASP A 51 -28.73 -10.09 1.14
CA ASP A 51 -29.50 -8.99 1.70
C ASP A 51 -29.05 -7.71 1.01
N LYS A 52 -30.00 -6.94 0.46
CA LYS A 52 -29.68 -5.66 -0.16
C LYS A 52 -28.85 -4.89 0.86
N ALA A 53 -27.59 -4.61 0.51
CA ALA A 53 -26.74 -3.78 1.34
C ALA A 53 -27.55 -2.52 1.69
N PRO A 54 -27.51 -2.06 2.95
CA PRO A 54 -28.22 -0.85 3.33
C PRO A 54 -27.84 0.25 2.35
N ALA A 55 -28.83 0.98 1.84
CA ALA A 55 -28.58 2.08 0.92
C ALA A 55 -27.61 3.05 1.61
N VAL A 56 -26.41 3.21 1.02
CA VAL A 56 -25.44 4.18 1.50
C VAL A 56 -26.05 5.55 1.25
N ASP A 57 -26.20 6.34 2.31
CA ASP A 57 -26.54 7.75 2.18
C ASP A 57 -25.33 8.46 1.55
N GLU A 58 -25.35 8.61 0.23
CA GLU A 58 -24.26 9.26 -0.51
C GLU A 58 -24.02 10.69 -0.05
N GLN A 59 -25.05 11.39 0.43
CA GLN A 59 -24.89 12.77 0.90
C GLN A 59 -24.18 12.80 2.25
N ALA A 60 -24.56 11.92 3.17
CA ALA A 60 -23.83 11.75 4.43
C ALA A 60 -22.38 11.31 4.17
N GLN A 61 -22.15 10.42 3.20
CA GLN A 61 -20.81 9.99 2.83
C GLN A 61 -19.97 11.14 2.25
N ARG A 62 -20.51 11.93 1.32
CA ARG A 62 -19.82 13.11 0.76
C ARG A 62 -19.48 14.12 1.86
N THR A 63 -20.45 14.42 2.71
CA THR A 63 -20.26 15.34 3.85
C THR A 63 -19.17 14.85 4.80
N PHE A 64 -19.17 13.55 5.12
CA PHE A 64 -18.12 12.95 5.94
C PHE A 64 -16.74 13.10 5.31
N LEU A 65 -16.60 12.77 4.01
CA LEU A 65 -15.31 12.82 3.32
C LEU A 65 -14.77 14.25 3.22
N GLU A 66 -15.62 15.24 2.94
CA GLU A 66 -15.25 16.66 2.90
C GLU A 66 -14.73 17.17 4.26
N HIS A 67 -15.30 16.67 5.35
CA HIS A 67 -14.86 17.03 6.70
C HIS A 67 -13.65 16.23 7.19
N HIS A 68 -13.55 14.95 6.84
CA HIS A 68 -12.53 14.04 7.37
C HIS A 68 -11.15 14.28 6.77
N TRP A 69 -11.08 14.68 5.49
CA TRP A 69 -9.82 14.83 4.75
C TRP A 69 -9.36 16.27 4.60
N GLN A 70 -9.66 17.14 5.57
CA GLN A 70 -9.18 18.51 5.56
C GLN A 70 -7.67 18.57 5.78
N ALA A 71 -6.96 19.24 4.86
CA ALA A 71 -5.52 19.45 4.92
C ALA A 71 -5.18 20.95 4.71
N PRO A 72 -4.13 21.48 5.39
CA PRO A 72 -3.32 20.80 6.39
C PRO A 72 -4.08 20.58 7.70
N ILE A 73 -3.63 19.62 8.50
CA ILE A 73 -4.18 19.41 9.86
C ILE A 73 -3.87 20.67 10.69
N PRO A 74 -4.88 21.31 11.31
CA PRO A 74 -4.64 22.46 12.18
C PRO A 74 -3.73 22.10 13.35
N PRO A 75 -2.97 23.07 13.91
CA PRO A 75 -2.20 22.83 15.13
C PRO A 75 -3.08 22.26 16.25
N GLN A 76 -2.59 21.19 16.88
CA GLN A 76 -3.27 20.54 18.00
C GLN A 76 -3.02 21.28 19.32
N GLY A 77 -1.97 22.12 19.37
CA GLY A 77 -1.66 22.98 20.51
C GLY A 77 -0.86 22.26 21.59
N LYS A 78 -0.93 22.77 22.83
CA LYS A 78 -0.19 22.20 23.96
C LYS A 78 -0.90 20.95 24.48
N PRO A 79 -0.16 19.90 24.86
CA PRO A 79 -0.76 18.74 25.50
C PRO A 79 -1.45 19.15 26.83
N PRO A 80 -2.55 18.50 27.21
CA PRO A 80 -3.23 18.79 28.47
C PRO A 80 -2.30 18.68 29.68
N ALA A 81 -2.40 19.59 30.65
CA ALA A 81 -1.51 19.66 31.81
C ALA A 81 -1.48 18.39 32.69
N ARG A 82 -2.52 17.55 32.60
CA ARG A 82 -2.61 16.28 33.33
C ARG A 82 -1.78 15.15 32.70
N PHE A 83 -1.33 15.32 31.46
CA PHE A 83 -0.53 14.31 30.78
C PHE A 83 0.85 14.25 31.41
N SER A 84 1.30 13.04 31.70
CA SER A 84 2.69 12.77 32.03
C SER A 84 3.60 13.17 30.85
N PRO A 85 4.92 13.34 31.07
CA PRO A 85 5.85 13.58 29.98
C PRO A 85 5.78 12.53 28.87
N LEU A 86 5.48 11.27 29.22
CA LEU A 86 5.32 10.18 28.25
C LEU A 86 4.09 10.40 27.36
N GLU A 87 2.94 10.75 27.96
CA GLU A 87 1.68 10.99 27.24
C GLU A 87 1.70 12.31 26.44
N ALA A 88 2.53 13.26 26.85
CA ALA A 88 2.70 14.54 26.18
C ALA A 88 3.64 14.49 24.97
N SER A 89 4.41 13.41 24.81
CA SER A 89 5.41 13.29 23.74
C SER A 89 4.77 12.96 22.38
N LEU A 90 5.33 13.55 21.33
CA LEU A 90 5.03 13.20 19.94
C LEU A 90 6.04 12.21 19.35
N ASP A 91 7.03 11.76 20.14
CA ASP A 91 8.01 10.77 19.71
C ASP A 91 7.35 9.39 19.63
N PRO A 92 7.41 8.71 18.47
CA PRO A 92 6.79 7.39 18.28
C PRO A 92 7.24 6.33 19.31
N GLU A 93 8.49 6.42 19.78
CA GLU A 93 9.05 5.55 20.83
C GLU A 93 8.32 5.69 22.17
N SER A 94 7.77 6.87 22.47
CA SER A 94 6.98 7.10 23.68
C SER A 94 5.66 6.31 23.61
N CYS A 95 5.02 6.30 22.45
CA CYS A 95 3.81 5.52 22.19
C CYS A 95 4.08 4.00 22.30
N ALA A 96 5.27 3.55 21.93
CA ALA A 96 5.67 2.14 21.95
C ALA A 96 5.70 1.51 23.35
N VAL A 97 5.75 2.33 24.42
CA VAL A 97 5.69 1.87 25.81
C VAL A 97 4.37 1.14 26.11
N CYS A 98 3.25 1.66 25.57
CA CYS A 98 1.92 1.07 25.75
C CYS A 98 1.40 0.37 24.49
N HIS A 99 1.86 0.78 23.29
CA HIS A 99 1.36 0.32 21.99
C HIS A 99 2.44 -0.37 21.17
N ARG A 100 3.05 -1.42 21.75
CA ARG A 100 4.22 -2.07 21.14
C ARG A 100 3.92 -2.71 19.80
N LEU A 101 2.79 -3.41 19.68
CA LEU A 101 2.40 -4.08 18.43
C LEU A 101 2.20 -3.07 17.29
N GLN A 102 1.48 -1.98 17.57
CA GLN A 102 1.24 -0.91 16.59
C GLN A 102 2.54 -0.22 16.19
N TYR A 103 3.45 0.02 17.14
CA TYR A 103 4.76 0.60 16.83
C TYR A 103 5.59 -0.32 15.94
N ASP A 104 5.63 -1.62 16.25
CA ASP A 104 6.41 -2.59 15.48
C ASP A 104 5.89 -2.73 14.04
N ASP A 105 4.57 -2.64 13.82
CA ASP A 105 3.96 -2.59 12.49
C ASP A 105 4.26 -1.25 11.78
N TRP A 106 4.06 -0.13 12.48
CA TRP A 106 4.23 1.21 11.91
C TRP A 106 5.67 1.50 11.52
N LYS A 107 6.65 1.17 12.36
CA LYS A 107 8.07 1.54 12.17
C LYS A 107 8.65 0.97 10.86
N GLY A 108 8.12 -0.16 10.38
CA GLY A 108 8.54 -0.78 9.12
C GLY A 108 7.89 -0.17 7.86
N SER A 109 6.81 0.59 8.03
CA SER A 109 5.99 1.13 6.93
C SER A 109 6.70 2.22 6.11
N LEU A 110 6.08 2.64 5.01
CA LEU A 110 6.50 3.83 4.27
C LEU A 110 6.18 5.12 5.03
N HIS A 111 5.09 5.13 5.82
CA HIS A 111 4.67 6.32 6.56
C HIS A 111 5.66 6.71 7.66
N SER A 112 6.29 5.74 8.34
CA SER A 112 7.35 6.03 9.32
C SER A 112 8.59 6.66 8.70
N LYS A 113 8.74 6.54 7.37
CA LYS A 113 9.86 7.07 6.58
C LYS A 113 9.45 8.26 5.71
N SER A 114 8.24 8.80 5.93
CA SER A 114 7.70 9.89 5.13
C SER A 114 8.60 11.13 5.20
N MET A 115 9.02 11.58 6.38
CA MET A 115 10.00 12.65 6.53
C MET A 115 11.46 12.14 6.52
N GLY A 116 11.86 11.48 5.43
CA GLY A 116 13.23 10.99 5.25
C GLY A 116 14.24 12.07 4.88
N PRO A 117 15.55 11.73 4.85
CA PRO A 117 16.62 12.69 4.53
C PRO A 117 16.49 13.33 3.15
N GLY A 118 15.92 12.61 2.17
CA GLY A 118 15.68 13.16 0.83
C GLY A 118 14.62 14.25 0.79
N VAL A 119 13.54 14.11 1.58
CA VAL A 119 12.48 15.13 1.69
C VAL A 119 13.00 16.33 2.48
N ARG A 120 13.72 16.08 3.59
CA ARG A 120 14.39 17.15 4.34
C ARG A 120 15.36 17.95 3.46
N GLY A 121 16.21 17.29 2.69
CA GLY A 121 17.16 17.97 1.81
C GLY A 121 16.50 18.84 0.75
N GLN A 122 15.35 18.41 0.20
CA GLN A 122 14.58 19.21 -0.77
C GLN A 122 13.86 20.40 -0.11
N THR A 123 13.41 20.25 1.13
CA THR A 123 12.62 21.28 1.83
C THR A 123 13.46 22.30 2.60
N LEU A 124 14.74 22.01 2.85
CA LEU A 124 15.62 22.86 3.65
C LEU A 124 15.83 24.29 3.09
N GLU A 125 16.01 24.43 1.78
CA GLU A 125 16.11 25.76 1.16
C GLU A 125 14.71 26.33 0.87
N LEU A 126 13.75 25.46 0.51
CA LEU A 126 12.37 25.87 0.25
C LEU A 126 11.74 26.54 1.47
N ILE A 127 11.95 26.05 2.69
CA ILE A 127 11.35 26.67 3.88
C ILE A 127 11.82 28.12 4.09
N ARG A 128 12.97 28.51 3.50
CA ARG A 128 13.52 29.87 3.57
C ARG A 128 13.08 30.72 2.38
N ASP A 129 13.16 30.16 1.18
CA ASP A 129 12.99 30.89 -0.08
C ASP A 129 11.54 30.86 -0.61
N ASP A 130 10.82 29.76 -0.39
CA ASP A 130 9.42 29.54 -0.76
C ASP A 130 8.68 28.66 0.27
N PRO A 131 8.35 29.24 1.44
CA PRO A 131 7.77 28.48 2.54
C PRO A 131 6.41 27.85 2.21
N ALA A 132 5.65 28.45 1.28
CA ALA A 132 4.37 27.93 0.85
C ALA A 132 4.53 26.56 0.17
N THR A 133 5.54 26.42 -0.70
CA THR A 133 5.85 25.13 -1.33
C THR A 133 6.37 24.10 -0.32
N ALA A 134 7.21 24.50 0.64
CA ALA A 134 7.64 23.60 1.72
C ALA A 134 6.45 23.06 2.54
N LEU A 135 5.46 23.91 2.86
CA LEU A 135 4.25 23.50 3.58
C LEU A 135 3.40 22.50 2.78
N LEU A 136 3.38 22.59 1.44
CA LEU A 136 2.73 21.57 0.61
C LEU A 136 3.39 20.20 0.78
N CYS A 137 4.73 20.14 0.84
CA CYS A 137 5.44 18.89 1.11
C CYS A 137 5.10 18.35 2.52
N TYR A 138 5.07 19.22 3.51
CA TYR A 138 4.79 18.85 4.89
C TYR A 138 3.36 18.37 5.14
N SER A 139 2.39 18.82 4.33
CA SER A 139 0.99 18.37 4.43
C SER A 139 0.81 16.84 4.43
N CYS A 140 1.72 16.10 3.75
CA CYS A 140 1.73 14.64 3.71
C CYS A 140 2.92 14.03 4.48
N HIS A 141 4.08 14.70 4.47
CA HIS A 141 5.31 14.11 5.01
C HIS A 141 5.57 14.43 6.49
N ALA A 142 4.99 15.50 7.03
CA ALA A 142 5.00 15.84 8.46
C ALA A 142 3.66 16.54 8.81
N PRO A 143 2.54 15.79 8.76
CA PRO A 143 1.21 16.39 8.72
C PRO A 143 0.83 17.15 10.00
N LEU A 144 1.42 16.82 11.16
CA LEU A 144 1.25 17.60 12.37
C LEU A 144 2.16 18.83 12.34
N ALA A 145 1.57 20.02 12.47
CA ALA A 145 2.31 21.29 12.49
C ALA A 145 3.38 21.35 13.59
N GLU A 146 3.14 20.67 14.72
CA GLU A 146 4.09 20.58 15.83
C GLU A 146 5.39 19.82 15.48
N GLN A 147 5.38 19.02 14.42
CA GLN A 147 6.51 18.22 13.94
C GLN A 147 7.20 18.83 12.71
N GLN A 148 6.71 19.96 12.20
CA GLN A 148 7.27 20.63 11.01
C GLN A 148 8.46 21.52 11.38
N GLU A 149 9.36 21.72 10.42
CA GLU A 149 10.41 22.72 10.54
C GLU A 149 9.76 24.12 10.61
N LYS A 150 10.26 24.96 11.53
CA LYS A 150 9.67 26.27 11.80
C LYS A 150 10.44 27.35 11.05
N ILE A 151 9.70 28.31 10.51
CA ILE A 151 10.20 29.58 9.94
C ILE A 151 10.50 30.55 11.08
#